data_AF-A0A6P3VZM8-F1
#
_entry.id   AF-A0A6P3VZM8-F1
#
_cell.length_a   1.000
_cell.length_b   1.000
_cell.length_c   1.000
_cell.angle_alpha   90.00
_cell.angle_beta   90.00
_cell.angle_gamma   90.00
#
_symmetry.space_group_name_H-M   'P 1'
#
loop_
_entity.id
_entity.type
_entity.pdbx_description
1 polymer ?
#
loop_
_entity_poly.entity_id
_entity_poly.type
_entity_poly.pdbx_seq_one_letter_code
_entity_poly.pdbx_strand_id
1 'polypeptide(L)'
;MVPRVMILACLTTVMVQAEVQEDFSPECREFLFMGTPPRGLEENTLKRICQRYNGKARYVTLYDVVNHIPIYSAYTFKRNDGSKQVDAPWMYEPQLSTVAADREMQPFPLEYEIHNRFEDAQAVLEDYSNTVRFERGHLNPDEHQDLLDDKAATYTLTNIIPQAREFNIGPWQQHEHTLRRRLNNYCRGTAYVVTGVTTSGSMIHKHNAYRVAVPTYLWSAYCCVDYDHNAPFQERSKFPAHAVHGLNEDEGEVVGMSVQQLEGFLRMNTYVDKSFQIFYDDCVPTETKLRQ
;
A
#
# COMPACT_ATOMS: atom_id res chain seq x y z
N MET A 1 29.55 -27.16 61.33
CA MET A 1 29.53 -25.89 60.58
C MET A 1 29.54 -26.23 59.10
N VAL A 2 28.40 -26.06 58.42
CA VAL A 2 28.27 -26.31 56.97
C VAL A 2 28.12 -24.94 56.30
N PRO A 3 28.94 -24.59 55.30
CA PRO A 3 28.84 -23.29 54.64
C PRO A 3 27.66 -23.30 53.67
N ARG A 4 26.79 -22.29 53.78
CA ARG A 4 25.71 -22.04 52.81
C ARG A 4 26.30 -21.39 51.57
N VAL A 5 26.24 -22.08 50.43
CA VAL A 5 26.51 -21.50 49.11
C VAL A 5 25.26 -20.75 48.67
N MET A 6 25.35 -19.42 48.56
CA MET A 6 24.30 -18.58 47.96
C MET A 6 24.51 -18.58 46.45
N ILE A 7 23.64 -19.26 45.71
CA ILE A 7 23.60 -19.19 44.24
C ILE A 7 22.82 -17.93 43.88
N LEU A 8 23.53 -16.92 43.37
CA LEU A 8 22.94 -15.70 42.84
C LEU A 8 22.38 -16.00 41.44
N ALA A 9 21.08 -16.22 41.34
CA ALA A 9 20.40 -16.37 40.05
C ALA A 9 20.34 -15.01 39.34
N CYS A 10 21.21 -14.81 38.35
CA CYS A 10 21.16 -13.67 37.45
C CYS A 10 19.94 -13.81 36.54
N LEU A 11 18.82 -13.18 36.90
CA LEU A 11 17.71 -12.96 35.98
C LEU A 11 18.17 -11.98 34.90
N THR A 12 18.50 -12.49 33.73
CA THR A 12 18.68 -11.69 32.52
C THR A 12 17.31 -11.14 32.13
N THR A 13 17.01 -9.92 32.55
CA THR A 13 15.86 -9.16 32.05
C THR A 13 16.08 -8.91 30.56
N VAL A 14 15.37 -9.64 29.72
CA VAL A 14 15.26 -9.31 28.29
C VAL A 14 14.50 -7.99 28.22
N MET A 15 15.24 -6.89 28.05
CA MET A 15 14.62 -5.62 27.71
C MET A 15 14.07 -5.74 26.29
N VAL A 16 12.76 -5.98 26.19
CA VAL A 16 12.03 -5.79 24.93
C VAL A 16 12.05 -4.29 24.67
N GLN A 17 12.93 -3.84 23.79
CA GLN A 17 12.83 -2.50 23.23
C GLN A 17 11.50 -2.44 22.48
N ALA A 18 10.60 -1.57 22.94
CA ALA A 18 9.47 -1.14 22.13
C ALA A 18 10.05 -0.38 20.94
N GLU A 19 10.29 -1.09 19.84
CA GLU A 19 10.71 -0.51 18.59
C GLU A 19 9.53 0.30 18.06
N VAL A 20 9.56 1.61 18.32
CA VAL A 20 8.81 2.56 17.50
C VAL A 20 9.29 2.29 16.08
N GLN A 21 8.44 1.70 15.24
CA GLN A 21 8.86 1.24 13.93
C GLN A 21 9.14 2.45 13.04
N GLU A 22 10.34 3.02 13.17
CA GLU A 22 10.82 4.11 12.32
C GLU A 22 11.01 3.63 10.87
N ASP A 23 11.11 2.33 10.62
CA ASP A 23 11.30 1.79 9.27
C ASP A 23 10.66 0.40 9.07
N PHE A 24 10.39 0.02 7.82
CA PHE A 24 9.85 -1.30 7.50
C PHE A 24 10.80 -2.42 7.94
N SER A 25 10.22 -3.49 8.48
CA SER A 25 10.98 -4.69 8.85
C SER A 25 11.70 -5.29 7.61
N PRO A 26 12.79 -6.05 7.79
CA PRO A 26 13.49 -6.67 6.67
C PRO A 26 12.58 -7.50 5.75
N GLU A 27 11.63 -8.25 6.32
CA GLU A 27 10.64 -9.04 5.57
C GLU A 27 9.73 -8.14 4.71
N CYS A 28 9.30 -6.99 5.23
CA CYS A 28 8.43 -6.07 4.48
C CYS A 28 9.17 -5.23 3.44
N ARG A 29 10.49 -5.08 3.58
CA ARG A 29 11.31 -4.44 2.54
C ARG A 29 11.39 -5.28 1.26
N GLU A 30 11.02 -6.56 1.29
CA GLU A 30 10.94 -7.40 0.08
C GLU A 30 9.87 -6.90 -0.93
N PHE A 31 8.91 -6.09 -0.48
CA PHE A 31 7.88 -5.48 -1.32
C PHE A 31 8.30 -4.15 -1.95
N LEU A 32 9.52 -3.69 -1.65
CA LEU A 32 10.05 -2.41 -2.08
C LEU A 32 11.24 -2.63 -3.01
N PHE A 33 11.29 -1.89 -4.11
CA PHE A 33 12.43 -1.97 -5.02
C PHE A 33 13.72 -1.60 -4.28
N MET A 34 14.72 -2.50 -4.31
CA MET A 34 15.97 -2.36 -3.54
C MET A 34 15.76 -2.14 -2.03
N GLY A 35 14.64 -2.64 -1.48
CA GLY A 35 14.30 -2.51 -0.06
C GLY A 35 14.06 -1.08 0.40
N THR A 36 13.84 -0.13 -0.52
CA THR A 36 13.76 1.30 -0.23
C THR A 36 12.33 1.82 -0.44
N PRO A 37 11.69 2.43 0.57
CA PRO A 37 10.36 3.01 0.41
C PRO A 37 10.40 4.30 -0.42
N PRO A 38 9.26 4.75 -0.98
CA PRO A 38 9.12 6.09 -1.52
C PRO A 38 9.62 7.16 -0.52
N ARG A 39 10.45 8.08 -1.00
CA ARG A 39 11.07 9.16 -0.19
C ARG A 39 10.24 10.42 -0.25
N GLY A 40 10.44 11.37 0.68
CA GLY A 40 9.77 12.67 0.67
C GLY A 40 8.35 12.64 1.24
N LEU A 41 8.06 11.63 2.07
CA LEU A 41 6.79 11.40 2.78
C LEU A 41 7.08 11.15 4.27
N GLU A 42 7.77 12.09 4.92
CA GLU A 42 8.23 11.95 6.31
C GLU A 42 7.39 12.71 7.35
N GLU A 43 6.06 12.77 7.18
CA GLU A 43 5.19 13.39 8.19
C GLU A 43 5.01 12.51 9.45
N ASN A 44 5.04 13.13 10.63
CA ASN A 44 4.96 12.43 11.93
C ASN A 44 3.65 11.67 12.16
N THR A 45 2.58 12.04 11.45
CA THR A 45 1.26 11.42 11.51
C THR A 45 1.18 10.14 10.68
N LEU A 46 2.06 9.97 9.69
CA LEU A 46 2.04 8.82 8.81
C LEU A 46 2.58 7.57 9.51
N LYS A 47 1.91 6.44 9.30
CA LYS A 47 2.28 5.14 9.87
C LYS A 47 2.66 4.18 8.76
N ARG A 48 3.86 3.61 8.91
CA ARG A 48 4.36 2.52 8.07
C ARG A 48 3.76 1.21 8.59
N ILE A 49 2.93 0.56 7.78
CA ILE A 49 2.26 -0.69 8.10
C ILE A 49 2.90 -1.79 7.26
N CYS A 50 3.48 -2.77 7.93
CA CYS A 50 3.84 -4.05 7.34
C CYS A 50 2.58 -4.92 7.36
N GLN A 51 1.92 -5.08 6.21
CA GLN A 51 0.63 -5.76 6.13
C GLN A 51 0.87 -7.25 6.27
N ARG A 52 0.41 -7.86 7.38
CA ARG A 52 0.60 -9.28 7.65
C ARG A 52 -0.73 -10.01 7.71
N TYR A 53 -0.77 -11.18 7.08
CA TYR A 53 -1.94 -12.06 7.13
C TYR A 53 -1.50 -13.52 7.13
N ASN A 54 -2.10 -14.30 8.04
CA ASN A 54 -1.80 -15.72 8.24
C ASN A 54 -0.30 -15.96 8.53
N GLY A 55 0.29 -15.09 9.36
CA GLY A 55 1.67 -15.21 9.85
C GLY A 55 2.75 -14.73 8.87
N LYS A 56 2.38 -14.21 7.70
CA LYS A 56 3.32 -13.76 6.65
C LYS A 56 3.10 -12.31 6.28
N ALA A 57 4.19 -11.60 6.00
CA ALA A 57 4.10 -10.30 5.34
C ALA A 57 3.57 -10.45 3.91
N ARG A 58 2.71 -9.52 3.48
CA ARG A 58 1.99 -9.57 2.19
C ARG A 58 2.29 -8.36 1.30
N TYR A 59 2.36 -7.18 1.89
CA TYR A 59 2.73 -5.92 1.22
C TYR A 59 2.99 -4.84 2.29
N VAL A 60 3.28 -3.61 1.87
CA VAL A 60 3.41 -2.48 2.78
C VAL A 60 2.45 -1.36 2.42
N THR A 61 2.02 -0.63 3.44
CA THR A 61 1.18 0.57 3.30
C THR A 61 1.80 1.70 4.10
N LEU A 62 1.78 2.91 3.53
CA LEU A 62 1.95 4.14 4.29
C LEU A 62 0.56 4.74 4.53
N TYR A 63 0.16 4.85 5.78
CA TYR A 63 -1.21 5.18 6.19
C TYR A 63 -1.27 6.48 6.97
N ASP A 64 -2.25 7.31 6.67
CA ASP A 64 -2.54 8.52 7.41
C ASP A 64 -3.64 8.25 8.45
N VAL A 65 -3.25 8.25 9.73
CA VAL A 65 -4.18 8.01 10.86
C VAL A 65 -5.04 9.23 11.21
N VAL A 66 -4.74 10.41 10.65
CA VAL A 66 -5.55 11.62 10.84
C VAL A 66 -6.66 11.69 9.80
N ASN A 67 -6.32 11.39 8.55
CA ASN A 67 -7.26 11.40 7.42
C ASN A 67 -7.89 10.02 7.12
N HIS A 68 -7.54 9.02 7.93
CA HIS A 68 -7.99 7.62 7.84
C HIS A 68 -7.89 7.02 6.43
N ILE A 69 -6.80 7.28 5.73
CA ILE A 69 -6.62 6.86 4.34
C ILE A 69 -5.19 6.34 4.08
N PRO A 70 -4.99 5.28 3.26
CA PRO A 70 -3.67 4.97 2.77
C PRO A 70 -3.17 6.03 1.79
N ILE A 71 -1.94 6.49 1.99
CA ILE A 71 -1.23 7.39 1.08
C ILE A 71 -0.67 6.60 -0.10
N TYR A 72 -0.08 5.44 0.18
CA TYR A 72 0.26 4.45 -0.83
C TYR A 72 0.24 3.03 -0.27
N SER A 73 0.08 2.06 -1.17
CA SER A 73 0.41 0.65 -0.97
C SER A 73 1.51 0.24 -1.94
N ALA A 74 2.54 -0.45 -1.46
CA ALA A 74 3.62 -0.99 -2.28
C ALA A 74 3.72 -2.51 -2.13
N TYR A 75 3.79 -3.21 -3.26
CA TYR A 75 3.71 -4.67 -3.33
C TYR A 75 4.51 -5.22 -4.50
N THR A 76 4.82 -6.52 -4.45
CA THR A 76 5.32 -7.24 -5.63
C THR A 76 4.14 -7.81 -6.41
N PHE A 77 4.09 -7.60 -7.71
CA PHE A 77 3.12 -8.23 -8.59
C PHE A 77 3.33 -9.75 -8.64
N LYS A 78 2.24 -10.53 -8.55
CA LYS A 78 2.26 -11.99 -8.69
C LYS A 78 1.64 -12.39 -10.02
N ARG A 79 2.35 -13.24 -10.78
CA ARG A 79 1.83 -13.78 -12.04
C ARG A 79 0.57 -14.59 -11.76
N ASN A 80 -0.54 -14.20 -12.36
CA ASN A 80 -1.84 -14.80 -12.11
C ASN A 80 -2.74 -14.78 -13.35
N ASP A 81 -3.80 -15.60 -13.36
CA ASP A 81 -4.74 -15.73 -14.47
C ASP A 81 -5.78 -14.59 -14.55
N GLY A 82 -5.87 -13.75 -13.53
CA GLY A 82 -6.85 -12.68 -13.37
C GLY A 82 -8.09 -13.11 -12.57
N SER A 83 -8.09 -14.31 -12.00
CA SER A 83 -9.14 -14.73 -11.07
C SER A 83 -9.17 -13.80 -9.86
N LYS A 84 -10.38 -13.42 -9.44
CA LYS A 84 -10.60 -12.57 -8.27
C LYS A 84 -11.10 -13.38 -7.09
N GLN A 85 -10.69 -13.04 -5.87
CA GLN A 85 -11.30 -13.60 -4.68
C GLN A 85 -12.62 -12.86 -4.40
N VAL A 86 -13.70 -13.61 -4.18
CA VAL A 86 -15.02 -13.03 -3.88
C VAL A 86 -15.40 -13.18 -2.41
N ASP A 87 -14.72 -14.07 -1.68
CA ASP A 87 -15.06 -14.44 -0.30
C ASP A 87 -13.87 -14.24 0.63
N ALA A 88 -13.58 -12.97 0.94
CA ALA A 88 -12.66 -12.56 2.00
C ALA A 88 -13.39 -11.58 2.93
N PRO A 89 -13.29 -11.74 4.26
CA PRO A 89 -13.86 -10.78 5.18
C PRO A 89 -13.10 -9.45 5.08
N TRP A 90 -13.80 -8.34 5.32
CA TRP A 90 -13.13 -7.07 5.51
C TRP A 90 -12.37 -7.04 6.84
N MET A 91 -11.15 -6.51 6.80
CA MET A 91 -10.20 -6.53 7.92
C MET A 91 -9.76 -5.13 8.35
N TYR A 92 -9.23 -5.05 9.56
CA TYR A 92 -8.64 -3.87 10.18
C TYR A 92 -7.24 -4.19 10.70
N GLU A 93 -6.48 -3.15 11.05
CA GLU A 93 -5.14 -3.24 11.63
C GLU A 93 -5.17 -2.97 13.14
N PRO A 94 -5.10 -4.01 14.00
CA PRO A 94 -5.11 -3.81 15.46
C PRO A 94 -3.96 -2.92 15.94
N GLN A 95 -2.78 -3.04 15.30
CA GLN A 95 -1.56 -2.30 15.63
C GLN A 95 -1.67 -0.76 15.50
N LEU A 96 -2.67 -0.25 14.77
CA LEU A 96 -2.90 1.21 14.69
C LEU A 96 -3.56 1.77 15.96
N SER A 97 -4.26 0.93 16.71
CA SER A 97 -5.12 1.36 17.82
C SER A 97 -4.45 1.20 19.17
N THR A 98 -3.60 0.18 19.32
CA THR A 98 -2.83 -0.06 20.54
C THR A 98 -1.42 -0.54 20.22
N VAL A 99 -0.40 0.00 20.91
CA VAL A 99 1.01 -0.33 20.64
C VAL A 99 1.34 -1.80 20.93
N ALA A 100 0.58 -2.45 21.82
CA ALA A 100 0.75 -3.85 22.18
C ALA A 100 -0.14 -4.81 21.36
N ALA A 101 -0.90 -4.30 20.38
CA ALA A 101 -1.75 -5.16 19.56
C ALA A 101 -0.94 -6.06 18.63
N ASP A 102 -1.61 -7.11 18.16
CA ASP A 102 -1.08 -7.98 17.11
C ASP A 102 -0.82 -7.19 15.82
N ARG A 103 0.22 -7.59 15.10
CA ARG A 103 0.62 -7.04 13.80
C ARG A 103 -0.04 -7.77 12.63
N GLU A 104 -0.80 -8.83 12.91
CA GLU A 104 -1.64 -9.51 11.94
C GLU A 104 -2.97 -8.76 11.77
N MET A 105 -3.36 -8.52 10.51
CA MET A 105 -4.66 -7.96 10.19
C MET A 105 -5.77 -8.94 10.61
N GLN A 106 -6.89 -8.40 11.09
CA GLN A 106 -7.98 -9.20 11.65
C GLN A 106 -9.33 -8.84 11.01
N PRO A 107 -10.24 -9.81 10.82
CA PRO A 107 -11.59 -9.51 10.37
C PRO A 107 -12.28 -8.59 11.36
N PHE A 108 -13.10 -7.67 10.86
CA PHE A 108 -13.94 -6.85 11.74
C PHE A 108 -14.86 -7.76 12.58
N PRO A 109 -14.97 -7.51 13.90
CA PRO A 109 -15.87 -8.29 14.76
C PRO A 109 -17.32 -8.11 14.30
N LEU A 110 -18.13 -9.16 14.44
CA LEU A 110 -19.52 -9.19 13.99
C LEU A 110 -20.47 -8.33 14.85
N GLU A 111 -20.07 -7.91 16.06
CA GLU A 111 -20.87 -7.09 16.98
C GLU A 111 -20.01 -6.12 17.82
N TYR A 112 -20.67 -5.07 18.36
CA TYR A 112 -20.25 -3.90 19.15
C TYR A 112 -19.34 -4.13 20.40
N GLU A 113 -18.62 -5.24 20.50
CA GLU A 113 -17.86 -5.60 21.72
C GLU A 113 -16.48 -4.93 21.83
N ILE A 114 -15.99 -4.28 20.78
CA ILE A 114 -14.75 -3.50 20.87
C ILE A 114 -15.14 -2.04 20.99
N HIS A 115 -15.09 -1.51 22.21
CA HIS A 115 -15.12 -0.06 22.45
C HIS A 115 -14.13 0.64 21.50
N ASN A 116 -14.67 1.30 20.46
CA ASN A 116 -14.39 2.62 19.89
C ASN A 116 -12.94 3.14 19.79
N ARG A 117 -11.91 2.35 20.08
CA ARG A 117 -10.52 2.82 20.07
C ARG A 117 -9.85 2.70 18.71
N PHE A 118 -10.35 1.82 17.83
CA PHE A 118 -9.77 1.66 16.51
C PHE A 118 -10.34 2.64 15.49
N GLU A 119 -11.60 3.07 15.65
CA GLU A 119 -12.23 4.08 14.79
C GLU A 119 -11.53 5.46 14.87
N ASP A 120 -10.81 5.74 15.95
CA ASP A 120 -9.99 6.96 16.08
C ASP A 120 -8.73 6.92 15.20
N ALA A 121 -8.20 5.73 14.91
CA ALA A 121 -6.91 5.55 14.27
C ALA A 121 -7.00 5.08 12.81
N GLN A 122 -8.16 4.56 12.39
CA GLN A 122 -8.37 4.04 11.05
C GLN A 122 -9.84 4.09 10.62
N ALA A 123 -10.06 3.93 9.32
CA ALA A 123 -11.39 3.83 8.75
C ALA A 123 -12.10 2.54 9.17
N VAL A 124 -13.43 2.61 9.33
CA VAL A 124 -14.29 1.47 9.63
C VAL A 124 -15.31 1.23 8.51
N LEU A 125 -15.94 0.06 8.50
CA LEU A 125 -16.92 -0.30 7.45
C LEU A 125 -18.06 0.70 7.31
N GLU A 126 -18.48 1.29 8.43
CA GLU A 126 -19.53 2.30 8.45
C GLU A 126 -19.14 3.61 7.75
N ASP A 127 -17.85 3.96 7.71
CA ASP A 127 -17.36 5.16 7.02
C ASP A 127 -17.65 5.10 5.51
N TYR A 128 -17.67 3.89 4.95
CA TYR A 128 -17.99 3.62 3.53
C TYR A 128 -19.46 3.23 3.32
N SER A 129 -20.30 3.24 4.35
CA SER A 129 -21.73 2.95 4.21
C SER A 129 -22.48 4.17 3.65
N ASN A 130 -23.51 3.95 2.83
CA ASN A 130 -24.41 4.99 2.33
C ASN A 130 -23.75 6.09 1.47
N THR A 131 -22.57 5.84 0.90
CA THR A 131 -21.94 6.74 -0.07
C THR A 131 -22.31 6.34 -1.49
N VAL A 132 -23.42 6.86 -2.03
CA VAL A 132 -23.90 6.50 -3.40
C VAL A 132 -22.84 6.75 -4.49
N ARG A 133 -21.97 7.74 -4.27
CA ARG A 133 -20.94 8.17 -5.24
C ARG A 133 -19.65 7.35 -5.19
N PHE A 134 -19.32 6.76 -4.03
CA PHE A 134 -18.00 6.16 -3.80
C PHE A 134 -18.10 4.67 -3.50
N GLU A 135 -17.22 3.92 -4.14
CA GLU A 135 -16.96 2.51 -3.88
C GLU A 135 -15.69 2.36 -3.03
N ARG A 136 -15.49 1.16 -2.47
CA ARG A 136 -14.25 0.76 -1.80
C ARG A 136 -13.19 0.41 -2.84
N GLY A 137 -12.36 1.39 -3.20
CA GLY A 137 -11.26 1.23 -4.16
C GLY A 137 -10.00 0.66 -3.50
N HIS A 138 -9.38 -0.33 -4.12
CA HIS A 138 -8.13 -0.94 -3.61
C HIS A 138 -6.91 -0.21 -4.17
N LEU A 139 -5.87 0.01 -3.36
CA LEU A 139 -4.56 0.47 -3.86
C LEU A 139 -3.68 -0.72 -4.31
N ASN A 140 -3.64 -1.77 -3.51
CA ASN A 140 -3.15 -3.09 -3.92
C ASN A 140 -4.37 -3.94 -4.33
N PRO A 141 -4.65 -4.12 -5.64
CA PRO A 141 -5.83 -4.85 -6.08
C PRO A 141 -5.60 -6.36 -6.00
N ASP A 142 -6.65 -7.08 -5.62
CA ASP A 142 -6.73 -8.55 -5.60
C ASP A 142 -6.30 -9.19 -6.94
N GLU A 143 -6.58 -8.54 -8.08
CA GLU A 143 -6.19 -9.00 -9.42
C GLU A 143 -4.67 -9.01 -9.66
N HIS A 144 -3.88 -8.32 -8.84
CA HIS A 144 -2.41 -8.36 -8.93
C HIS A 144 -1.79 -9.43 -8.03
N GLN A 145 -2.60 -10.12 -7.23
CA GLN A 145 -2.18 -11.21 -6.34
C GLN A 145 -2.58 -12.57 -6.92
N ASP A 146 -1.93 -13.64 -6.45
CA ASP A 146 -2.09 -15.01 -6.99
C ASP A 146 -2.68 -15.96 -5.95
N LEU A 147 -1.99 -16.18 -4.83
CA LEU A 147 -2.45 -17.10 -3.79
C LEU A 147 -3.64 -16.53 -3.02
N LEU A 148 -4.55 -17.40 -2.57
CA LEU A 148 -5.75 -17.01 -1.82
C LEU A 148 -5.47 -16.13 -0.60
N ASP A 149 -4.41 -16.41 0.15
CA ASP A 149 -4.07 -15.56 1.30
C ASP A 149 -3.51 -14.19 0.89
N ASP A 150 -2.81 -14.09 -0.24
CA ASP A 150 -2.30 -12.80 -0.75
C ASP A 150 -3.46 -11.93 -1.24
N LYS A 151 -4.42 -12.58 -1.89
CA LYS A 151 -5.71 -12.01 -2.32
C LYS A 151 -6.53 -11.53 -1.12
N ALA A 152 -6.76 -12.40 -0.12
CA ALA A 152 -7.51 -12.04 1.08
C ALA A 152 -6.88 -10.84 1.81
N ALA A 153 -5.56 -10.78 1.88
CA ALA A 153 -4.85 -9.68 2.53
C ALA A 153 -5.09 -8.29 1.90
N THR A 154 -5.61 -8.21 0.66
CA THR A 154 -5.96 -6.92 0.06
C THR A 154 -7.22 -6.30 0.65
N TYR A 155 -8.04 -7.08 1.37
CA TYR A 155 -9.33 -6.68 1.94
C TYR A 155 -9.22 -6.07 3.36
N THR A 156 -8.09 -5.45 3.71
CA THR A 156 -7.97 -4.59 4.90
C THR A 156 -8.31 -3.14 4.55
N LEU A 157 -9.05 -2.42 5.38
CA LEU A 157 -9.44 -1.03 5.09
C LEU A 157 -8.25 -0.07 5.05
N THR A 158 -7.09 -0.46 5.59
CA THR A 158 -5.85 0.29 5.40
C THR A 158 -5.28 0.17 3.98
N ASN A 159 -5.91 -0.59 3.08
CA ASN A 159 -5.60 -0.63 1.64
C ASN A 159 -6.73 -0.01 0.79
N ILE A 160 -7.76 0.56 1.42
CA ILE A 160 -8.98 1.01 0.77
C ILE A 160 -9.12 2.53 0.79
N ILE A 161 -9.58 3.08 -0.34
CA ILE A 161 -9.89 4.49 -0.52
C ILE A 161 -11.34 4.69 -0.98
N PRO A 162 -11.96 5.85 -0.71
CA PRO A 162 -13.18 6.25 -1.40
C PRO A 162 -12.88 6.56 -2.87
N GLN A 163 -13.31 5.67 -3.78
CA GLN A 163 -13.07 5.83 -5.21
C GLN A 163 -14.38 6.09 -5.95
N ALA A 164 -14.41 7.08 -6.83
CA ALA A 164 -15.58 7.39 -7.64
C ALA A 164 -16.01 6.14 -8.41
N ARG A 165 -17.30 5.82 -8.33
CA ARG A 165 -17.82 4.52 -8.78
C ARG A 165 -17.51 4.24 -10.26
N GLU A 166 -17.81 5.20 -11.13
CA GLU A 166 -17.62 5.05 -12.58
C GLU A 166 -16.11 5.02 -12.95
N PHE A 167 -15.27 5.73 -12.19
CA PHE A 167 -13.82 5.64 -12.34
C PHE A 167 -13.28 4.26 -11.94
N ASN A 168 -13.76 3.72 -10.80
CA ASN A 168 -13.34 2.43 -10.25
C ASN A 168 -13.69 1.28 -11.21
N ILE A 169 -14.95 1.16 -11.61
CA ILE A 169 -15.42 0.04 -12.43
C ILE A 169 -15.08 0.19 -13.92
N GLY A 170 -14.63 1.37 -14.35
CA GLY A 170 -14.31 1.67 -15.74
C GLY A 170 -12.81 1.90 -15.95
N PRO A 171 -12.35 3.15 -16.13
CA PRO A 171 -10.96 3.44 -16.50
C PRO A 171 -9.90 2.85 -15.57
N TRP A 172 -10.11 2.87 -14.25
CA TRP A 172 -9.14 2.34 -13.30
C TRP A 172 -9.04 0.82 -13.33
N GLN A 173 -10.17 0.10 -13.32
CA GLN A 173 -10.19 -1.35 -13.52
C GLN A 173 -9.53 -1.77 -14.83
N GLN A 174 -9.76 -1.03 -15.92
CA GLN A 174 -9.11 -1.31 -17.21
C GLN A 174 -7.58 -1.12 -17.12
N HIS A 175 -7.12 -0.12 -16.36
CA HIS A 175 -5.70 0.09 -16.09
C HIS A 175 -5.09 -1.09 -15.32
N GLU A 176 -5.70 -1.51 -14.20
CA GLU A 176 -5.25 -2.66 -13.40
C GLU A 176 -5.13 -3.92 -14.25
N HIS A 177 -6.18 -4.24 -15.03
CA HIS A 177 -6.17 -5.38 -15.93
C HIS A 177 -5.07 -5.30 -16.99
N THR A 178 -4.86 -4.10 -17.57
CA THR A 178 -3.82 -3.87 -18.58
C THR A 178 -2.42 -4.02 -17.98
N LEU A 179 -2.21 -3.53 -16.76
CA LEU A 179 -0.95 -3.68 -16.03
C LEU A 179 -0.66 -5.16 -15.74
N ARG A 180 -1.66 -5.91 -15.24
CA ARG A 180 -1.55 -7.36 -15.03
C ARG A 180 -1.08 -8.08 -16.29
N ARG A 181 -1.74 -7.84 -17.43
CA ARG A 181 -1.37 -8.48 -18.71
C ARG A 181 0.04 -8.11 -19.14
N ARG A 182 0.44 -6.84 -18.99
CA ARG A 182 1.79 -6.38 -19.33
C ARG A 182 2.85 -7.08 -18.49
N LEU A 183 2.70 -7.08 -17.17
CA LEU A 183 3.68 -7.67 -16.27
C LEU A 183 3.73 -9.19 -16.42
N ASN A 184 2.59 -9.87 -16.58
CA ASN A 184 2.56 -11.29 -16.93
C ASN A 184 3.33 -11.63 -18.20
N ASN A 185 3.16 -10.85 -19.26
CA ASN A 185 3.71 -11.21 -20.55
C ASN A 185 5.19 -10.83 -20.69
N TYR A 186 5.60 -9.70 -20.08
CA TYR A 186 6.87 -9.07 -20.44
C TYR A 186 7.82 -8.83 -19.26
N CYS A 187 7.38 -8.83 -18.00
CA CYS A 187 8.30 -8.73 -16.86
C CYS A 187 8.86 -10.12 -16.52
N ARG A 188 10.17 -10.33 -16.63
CA ARG A 188 10.82 -11.63 -16.37
C ARG A 188 11.28 -11.79 -14.91
N GLY A 189 11.65 -10.68 -14.27
CA GLY A 189 12.00 -10.64 -12.85
C GLY A 189 10.83 -10.29 -11.94
N THR A 190 11.16 -9.74 -10.77
CA THR A 190 10.18 -9.19 -9.83
C THR A 190 9.72 -7.82 -10.30
N ALA A 191 8.41 -7.65 -10.47
CA ALA A 191 7.79 -6.33 -10.64
C ALA A 191 7.36 -5.78 -9.28
N TYR A 192 7.85 -4.59 -8.96
CA TYR A 192 7.44 -3.81 -7.79
C TYR A 192 6.44 -2.77 -8.24
N VAL A 193 5.32 -2.64 -7.54
CA VAL A 193 4.26 -1.69 -7.85
C VAL A 193 3.99 -0.83 -6.63
N VAL A 194 3.83 0.48 -6.86
CA VAL A 194 3.40 1.45 -5.85
C VAL A 194 2.17 2.15 -6.40
N THR A 195 1.05 2.00 -5.70
CA THR A 195 -0.20 2.72 -5.99
C THR A 195 -0.48 3.67 -4.84
N GLY A 196 -0.83 4.91 -5.13
CA GLY A 196 -1.13 5.90 -4.10
C GLY A 196 -2.14 6.93 -4.53
N VAL A 197 -2.34 7.90 -3.64
CA VAL A 197 -3.33 8.96 -3.80
C VAL A 197 -2.75 10.35 -3.53
N THR A 198 -3.51 11.35 -3.93
CA THR A 198 -3.37 12.74 -3.48
C THR A 198 -4.70 13.19 -2.88
N THR A 199 -4.67 14.09 -1.90
CA THR A 199 -5.88 14.60 -1.25
C THR A 199 -5.92 16.13 -1.34
N SER A 200 -7.12 16.69 -1.51
CA SER A 200 -7.36 18.15 -1.57
C SER A 200 -8.12 18.69 -0.36
N GLY A 201 -8.24 17.90 0.71
CA GLY A 201 -8.99 18.24 1.92
C GLY A 201 -10.48 17.88 1.89
N SER A 202 -10.98 17.32 0.78
CA SER A 202 -12.31 16.70 0.73
C SER A 202 -12.36 15.47 1.63
N MET A 203 -13.44 15.30 2.39
CA MET A 203 -13.60 14.24 3.39
C MET A 203 -15.03 13.68 3.36
N ILE A 204 -15.19 12.40 3.68
CA ILE A 204 -16.46 11.80 4.03
C ILE A 204 -16.86 12.25 5.43
N HIS A 205 -18.11 12.70 5.54
CA HIS A 205 -18.72 13.12 6.80
C HIS A 205 -19.70 12.08 7.32
N LYS A 206 -19.56 11.69 8.59
CA LYS A 206 -20.48 10.79 9.29
C LYS A 206 -20.67 11.26 10.72
N HIS A 207 -21.90 11.20 11.23
CA HIS A 207 -22.24 11.58 12.61
C HIS A 207 -21.65 12.94 13.05
N ASN A 208 -21.64 13.93 12.13
CA ASN A 208 -21.03 15.25 12.33
C ASN A 208 -19.50 15.27 12.55
N ALA A 209 -18.80 14.19 12.20
CA ALA A 209 -17.34 14.10 12.21
C ALA A 209 -16.78 13.91 10.79
N TYR A 210 -15.62 14.51 10.55
CA TYR A 210 -14.76 14.18 9.41
C TYR A 210 -14.12 12.83 9.67
N ARG A 211 -14.28 11.88 8.74
CA ARG A 211 -13.80 10.50 8.91
C ARG A 211 -12.69 10.19 7.93
N VAL A 212 -13.04 9.96 6.67
CA VAL A 212 -12.10 9.45 5.67
C VAL A 212 -11.88 10.50 4.58
N ALA A 213 -10.62 10.81 4.25
CA ALA A 213 -10.32 11.67 3.13
C ALA A 213 -10.78 11.08 1.80
N VAL A 214 -11.19 11.95 0.89
CA VAL A 214 -11.52 11.59 -0.49
C VAL A 214 -10.34 12.00 -1.37
N PRO A 215 -9.68 11.05 -2.05
CA PRO A 215 -8.63 11.35 -3.01
C PRO A 215 -9.09 12.27 -4.13
N THR A 216 -8.20 13.17 -4.54
CA THR A 216 -8.35 13.96 -5.78
C THR A 216 -7.85 13.15 -6.97
N TYR A 217 -6.64 12.62 -6.88
CA TYR A 217 -6.05 11.75 -7.90
C TYR A 217 -5.64 10.40 -7.32
N LEU A 218 -5.80 9.36 -8.13
CA LEU A 218 -5.11 8.08 -7.95
C LEU A 218 -3.89 8.07 -8.88
N TRP A 219 -2.83 7.41 -8.44
CA TRP A 219 -1.65 7.18 -9.26
C TRP A 219 -1.10 5.77 -9.02
N SER A 220 -0.45 5.21 -10.04
CA SER A 220 0.21 3.91 -9.96
C SER A 220 1.49 3.93 -10.77
N ALA A 221 2.55 3.36 -10.23
CA ALA A 221 3.82 3.20 -10.91
C ALA A 221 4.37 1.80 -10.65
N TYR A 222 5.05 1.24 -11.63
CA TYR A 222 5.74 -0.04 -11.47
C TYR A 222 7.20 0.05 -11.92
N CYS A 223 7.98 -0.89 -11.40
CA CYS A 223 9.38 -1.11 -11.71
C CYS A 223 9.64 -2.60 -11.94
N CYS A 224 10.15 -2.95 -13.13
CA CYS A 224 10.62 -4.29 -13.48
C CYS A 224 11.88 -4.19 -14.34
N VAL A 225 13.04 -4.39 -13.71
CA VAL A 225 14.35 -4.22 -14.35
C VAL A 225 14.74 -5.36 -15.31
N ASP A 226 14.21 -6.57 -15.08
CA ASP A 226 14.42 -7.73 -15.95
C ASP A 226 13.14 -8.01 -16.74
N TYR A 227 13.16 -7.72 -18.04
CA TYR A 227 12.00 -7.77 -18.91
C TYR A 227 12.34 -8.28 -20.32
N ASP A 228 11.32 -8.58 -21.10
CA ASP A 228 11.49 -9.06 -22.47
C ASP A 228 11.86 -7.94 -23.44
N HIS A 229 13.13 -7.88 -23.84
CA HIS A 229 13.62 -6.94 -24.86
C HIS A 229 13.08 -7.19 -26.28
N ASN A 230 12.44 -8.34 -26.53
CA ASN A 230 11.76 -8.68 -27.77
C ASN A 230 10.26 -8.31 -27.75
N ALA A 231 9.75 -7.74 -26.65
CA ALA A 231 8.37 -7.27 -26.57
C ALA A 231 8.06 -6.25 -27.68
N PRO A 232 6.79 -6.18 -28.16
CA PRO A 232 6.36 -5.15 -29.10
C PRO A 232 6.75 -3.75 -28.59
N PHE A 233 7.13 -2.84 -29.50
CA PHE A 233 7.66 -1.53 -29.13
C PHE A 233 6.79 -0.76 -28.13
N GLN A 234 5.46 -0.80 -28.30
CA GLN A 234 4.50 -0.13 -27.42
C GLN A 234 4.50 -0.64 -25.97
N GLU A 235 4.90 -1.89 -25.75
CA GLU A 235 5.04 -2.48 -24.41
C GLU A 235 6.47 -2.29 -23.92
N ARG A 236 7.46 -2.51 -24.78
CA ARG A 236 8.88 -2.35 -24.46
C ARG A 236 9.24 -0.92 -24.03
N SER A 237 8.60 0.09 -24.61
CA SER A 237 8.81 1.50 -24.24
C SER A 237 8.31 1.86 -22.84
N LYS A 238 7.54 0.98 -22.21
CA LYS A 238 7.02 1.13 -20.84
C LYS A 238 7.83 0.33 -19.81
N PHE A 239 8.95 -0.25 -20.21
CA PHE A 239 9.90 -0.92 -19.31
C PHE A 239 11.24 -0.16 -19.29
N PRO A 240 11.99 -0.18 -18.16
CA PRO A 240 11.72 -0.97 -16.95
C PRO A 240 10.65 -0.38 -16.04
N ALA A 241 10.28 0.89 -16.21
CA ALA A 241 9.31 1.56 -15.36
C ALA A 241 8.34 2.43 -16.16
N HIS A 242 7.11 2.52 -15.67
CA HIS A 242 6.05 3.37 -16.21
C HIS A 242 5.06 3.72 -15.11
N ALA A 243 4.37 4.84 -15.30
CA ALA A 243 3.45 5.39 -14.33
C ALA A 243 2.15 5.86 -15.00
N VAL A 244 1.09 5.94 -14.21
CA VAL A 244 -0.17 6.56 -14.59
C VAL A 244 -0.71 7.41 -13.45
N HIS A 245 -1.58 8.36 -13.76
CA HIS A 245 -2.52 8.94 -12.79
C HIS A 245 -3.90 9.10 -13.41
N GLY A 246 -4.92 9.29 -12.58
CA GLY A 246 -6.26 9.64 -13.01
C GLY A 246 -7.03 10.40 -11.95
N LEU A 247 -7.92 11.28 -12.38
CA LEU A 247 -8.77 12.09 -11.51
C LEU A 247 -9.88 11.19 -10.92
N ASN A 248 -10.11 11.26 -9.61
CA ASN A 248 -11.08 10.43 -8.89
C ASN A 248 -12.51 10.96 -9.04
N GLU A 249 -13.00 10.98 -10.28
CA GLU A 249 -14.32 11.51 -10.66
C GLU A 249 -14.97 10.63 -11.73
N ASP A 250 -16.28 10.77 -11.92
CA ASP A 250 -17.04 9.85 -12.78
C ASP A 250 -16.57 9.86 -14.25
N GLU A 251 -16.09 11.01 -14.74
CA GLU A 251 -15.51 11.20 -16.08
C GLU A 251 -13.97 11.17 -16.07
N GLY A 252 -13.35 10.68 -14.99
CA GLY A 252 -11.90 10.61 -14.84
C GLY A 252 -11.25 9.65 -15.85
N GLU A 253 -10.15 10.07 -16.47
CA GLU A 253 -9.36 9.23 -17.37
C GLU A 253 -8.02 8.83 -16.75
N VAL A 254 -7.47 7.70 -17.20
CA VAL A 254 -6.13 7.25 -16.81
C VAL A 254 -5.10 7.71 -17.85
N VAL A 255 -4.17 8.56 -17.41
CA VAL A 255 -3.13 9.15 -18.25
C VAL A 255 -1.79 8.47 -17.94
N GLY A 256 -1.15 7.89 -18.96
CA GLY A 256 0.16 7.24 -18.83
C GLY A 256 1.34 8.18 -19.08
N MET A 257 2.43 7.97 -18.34
CA MET A 257 3.63 8.81 -18.34
C MET A 257 4.87 8.09 -17.79
N SER A 258 6.04 8.74 -17.81
CA SER A 258 7.21 8.23 -17.10
C SER A 258 7.08 8.41 -15.57
N VAL A 259 7.85 7.63 -14.80
CA VAL A 259 7.88 7.78 -13.33
C VAL A 259 8.32 9.19 -12.92
N GLN A 260 9.32 9.76 -13.59
CA GLN A 260 9.79 11.12 -13.28
C GLN A 260 8.73 12.19 -13.60
N GLN A 261 7.93 11.99 -14.64
CA GLN A 261 6.81 12.87 -14.94
C GLN A 261 5.74 12.79 -13.85
N LEU A 262 5.43 11.58 -13.36
CA LEU A 262 4.52 11.41 -12.24
C LEU A 262 5.06 12.06 -10.97
N GLU A 263 6.34 11.88 -10.63
CA GLU A 263 6.95 12.55 -9.47
C GLU A 263 6.89 14.07 -9.58
N GLY A 264 7.13 14.62 -10.78
CA GLY A 264 6.97 16.05 -11.04
C GLY A 264 5.52 16.51 -10.84
N PHE A 265 4.55 15.75 -11.33
CA PHE A 265 3.13 16.00 -11.11
C PHE A 265 2.77 15.97 -9.62
N LEU A 266 3.24 14.98 -8.87
CA LEU A 266 2.95 14.82 -7.45
C LEU A 266 3.57 15.96 -6.62
N ARG A 267 4.82 16.38 -6.89
CA ARG A 267 5.44 17.54 -6.24
C ARG A 267 4.65 18.85 -6.44
N MET A 268 3.83 18.94 -7.49
CA MET A 268 2.99 20.12 -7.75
C MET A 268 1.57 20.02 -7.17
N ASN A 269 1.07 18.81 -6.92
CA ASN A 269 -0.34 18.56 -6.61
C ASN A 269 -0.58 17.85 -5.27
N THR A 270 0.47 17.58 -4.48
CA THR A 270 0.36 17.00 -3.14
C THR A 270 1.44 17.53 -2.20
N TYR A 271 1.40 17.12 -0.93
CA TYR A 271 2.27 17.55 0.16
C TYR A 271 3.66 16.89 0.17
N VAL A 272 4.03 16.21 -0.91
CA VAL A 272 5.32 15.52 -1.00
C VAL A 272 6.49 16.50 -1.02
N ASP A 273 7.60 16.12 -0.39
CA ASP A 273 8.81 16.94 -0.39
C ASP A 273 9.42 17.09 -1.79
N LYS A 274 10.28 18.11 -1.98
CA LYS A 274 11.03 18.30 -3.24
C LYS A 274 11.90 17.10 -3.61
N SER A 275 12.35 16.32 -2.63
CA SER A 275 13.11 15.08 -2.79
C SER A 275 12.25 13.84 -3.09
N PHE A 276 10.93 14.00 -3.26
CA PHE A 276 10.02 12.89 -3.51
C PHE A 276 10.51 11.99 -4.63
N GLN A 277 10.62 10.70 -4.38
CA GLN A 277 11.01 9.71 -5.38
C GLN A 277 10.28 8.39 -5.08
N ILE A 278 9.66 7.78 -6.10
CA ILE A 278 8.85 6.58 -5.92
C ILE A 278 9.73 5.33 -5.80
N PHE A 279 10.68 5.17 -6.72
CA PHE A 279 11.60 4.03 -6.73
C PHE A 279 13.02 4.51 -6.50
N TYR A 280 13.78 3.74 -5.70
CA TYR A 280 15.21 3.99 -5.55
C TYR A 280 15.88 4.13 -6.92
N ASP A 281 16.56 5.26 -7.13
CA ASP A 281 17.34 5.52 -8.34
C ASP A 281 16.53 5.35 -9.63
N ASP A 282 15.26 5.76 -9.63
CA ASP A 282 14.35 5.75 -10.78
C ASP A 282 14.18 4.37 -11.46
N CYS A 283 14.33 3.27 -10.70
CA CYS A 283 14.26 1.90 -11.25
C CYS A 283 15.36 1.62 -12.31
N VAL A 284 16.52 2.27 -12.20
CA VAL A 284 17.64 2.01 -13.13
C VAL A 284 18.41 0.73 -12.71
N PRO A 285 18.64 -0.24 -13.62
CA PRO A 285 19.42 -1.44 -13.30
C PRO A 285 20.87 -1.10 -12.95
N THR A 286 21.39 -1.69 -11.87
CA THR A 286 22.76 -1.48 -11.35
C THR A 286 23.86 -1.73 -12.39
N GLU A 287 23.64 -2.64 -13.35
CA GLU A 287 24.62 -2.94 -14.41
C GLU A 287 24.88 -1.77 -15.38
N THR A 288 23.91 -0.86 -15.51
CA THR A 288 24.05 0.34 -16.37
C THR A 288 25.04 1.35 -15.77
N LYS A 289 25.25 1.31 -14.44
CA LYS A 289 26.17 2.19 -13.71
C LYS A 289 27.65 1.80 -13.85
N LEU A 290 27.94 0.55 -14.24
CA LEU A 290 29.32 0.09 -14.46
C LEU A 290 29.85 0.41 -15.87
N ARG A 291 29.02 1.03 -16.72
CA ARG A 291 29.35 1.39 -18.11
C ARG A 291 29.33 2.89 -18.38
N GLN A 292 29.18 3.71 -17.35
CA GLN A 292 29.34 5.18 -17.36
C GLN A 292 30.53 5.56 -16.49
#